data_AF-I3WYW8-F1
#
_entry.id   AF-I3WYW8-F1
#
_cell.length_a   1.000
_cell.length_b   1.000
_cell.length_c   1.000
_cell.angle_alpha   90.00
_cell.angle_beta   90.00
_cell.angle_gamma   90.00
#
_symmetry.space_group_name_H-M   'P 1'
#
loop_
_entity.id
_entity.type
_entity.pdbx_description
1 polymer ?
#
loop_
_entity_poly.entity_id
_entity_poly.type
_entity_poly.pdbx_seq_one_letter_code
_entity_poly.pdbx_strand_id
1 'polypeptide(L)'
;MLAALRPVGAHWHNFVAMAIDCPTIFGRSIVLPLADSLSASLFTQNKLRGDAAKIRDICSLLHVFIRNPAQSSIVIRQKRSIPTARNLYRKNKIVVQKLESDILRPSSCPFSRQDLNELKMGHKHQCGPARVPELSEACHPVGAAEAEEIAERLYGARGSATRFETEKDDTFLLNCAAQGKFVLKIAHPSERMEELDFQVALMRHLEQQAPDLPIPRALRDVDGADLPIVTTSAGERRVVRLITFLPGTPLDRTSATAPQRERIGEILAKLRHSMADFSHPADGRAVAWDVTHLPDLTDLLSFIPAGGKRAWTVRALERFAEVKPSLDLCRRQVLHNDFNTSNLVVDHASPQFLTGVIDFGDAVRTAIAVDVSTALMNQMPKTFDHGNRRDLFDEPRDVLRGYLRHAELTDEELRLIPFLSMGRLAVRALLTCWRAEIFPENSRYILRNTEAGWAHLEWFHSISTAQISDLLTR
;
A
#
# COMPACT_ATOMS: atom_id res chain seq x y z
N MET A 1 7.46 55.80 35.84
CA MET A 1 8.50 54.87 35.35
C MET A 1 7.78 53.79 34.55
N LEU A 2 7.96 53.81 33.21
CA LEU A 2 7.70 52.76 32.18
C LEU A 2 6.78 51.59 32.57
N ALA A 3 5.58 51.45 31.99
CA ALA A 3 5.29 50.84 30.68
C ALA A 3 5.75 49.37 30.54
N ALA A 4 4.79 48.44 30.37
CA ALA A 4 4.66 47.57 29.20
C ALA A 4 3.83 46.29 29.49
N LEU A 5 2.64 46.26 28.88
CA LEU A 5 2.15 45.21 27.98
C LEU A 5 2.40 43.73 28.36
N ARG A 6 1.30 43.03 28.67
CA ARG A 6 1.18 41.58 28.44
C ARG A 6 1.07 41.33 26.93
N PRO A 7 1.85 40.42 26.32
CA PRO A 7 1.55 39.93 24.99
C PRO A 7 0.84 38.57 25.01
N VAL A 8 -0.09 38.48 24.08
CA VAL A 8 -0.71 37.29 23.49
C VAL A 8 0.37 36.38 22.88
N GLY A 9 0.24 35.06 23.00
CA GLY A 9 0.93 34.11 22.13
C GLY A 9 1.30 32.77 22.76
N ALA A 10 0.51 31.73 22.46
CA ALA A 10 0.98 30.34 22.26
C ALA A 10 -0.15 29.43 21.73
N HIS A 11 -0.93 29.91 20.76
CA HIS A 11 -1.41 29.02 19.69
C HIS A 11 -0.22 28.89 18.74
N TRP A 12 0.24 27.68 18.43
CA TRP A 12 1.19 27.29 17.36
C TRP A 12 2.08 26.11 17.82
N HIS A 13 1.53 24.97 18.24
CA HIS A 13 2.30 23.73 18.44
C HIS A 13 1.55 22.44 18.02
N ASN A 14 0.43 22.54 17.28
CA ASN A 14 -0.35 21.40 16.79
C ASN A 14 -0.29 21.27 15.26
N PHE A 15 0.92 21.16 14.72
CA PHE A 15 1.16 20.98 13.28
C PHE A 15 2.23 19.91 13.02
N VAL A 16 2.12 18.74 13.67
CA VAL A 16 2.97 17.57 13.36
C VAL A 16 2.15 16.30 13.53
N ALA A 17 1.46 15.90 12.46
CA ALA A 17 0.97 14.55 12.23
C ALA A 17 0.53 14.48 10.76
N MET A 18 1.48 14.50 9.83
CA MET A 18 1.24 14.18 8.42
C MET A 18 1.45 12.69 8.19
N ALA A 19 0.91 12.19 7.07
CA ALA A 19 0.93 10.78 6.74
C ALA A 19 2.38 10.32 6.77
N ILE A 20 2.64 9.43 7.72
CA ILE A 20 3.96 8.86 8.00
C ILE A 20 4.16 7.83 6.89
N ASP A 21 5.23 7.92 6.09
CA ASP A 21 5.77 7.07 5.04
C ASP A 21 7.32 7.19 5.06
N CYS A 22 7.96 6.36 5.89
CA CYS A 22 9.35 5.86 5.77
C CYS A 22 10.53 6.86 5.62
N PRO A 23 11.45 6.94 6.62
CA PRO A 23 12.79 7.47 6.40
C PRO A 23 13.89 6.39 6.47
N THR A 24 14.63 6.25 5.38
CA THR A 24 16.06 5.95 5.43
C THR A 24 16.80 7.15 6.04
N ILE A 25 17.45 6.95 7.20
CA ILE A 25 18.55 7.82 7.65
C ILE A 25 19.77 6.95 8.00
N PHE A 26 20.90 7.39 7.47
CA PHE A 26 22.25 6.89 7.64
C PHE A 26 22.70 6.75 9.12
N GLY A 27 23.28 5.58 9.39
CA GLY A 27 24.47 5.29 10.19
C GLY A 27 25.02 6.29 11.23
N ARG A 28 24.94 5.86 12.49
CA ARG A 28 25.99 5.74 13.53
C ARG A 28 25.51 6.28 14.88
N SER A 29 25.25 5.33 15.78
CA SER A 29 25.43 5.40 17.25
C SER A 29 24.23 4.88 18.05
N ILE A 30 23.80 3.63 17.84
CA ILE A 30 23.14 2.84 18.90
C ILE A 30 23.63 1.39 18.81
N VAL A 31 24.94 1.19 18.97
CA VAL A 31 25.47 -0.08 19.46
C VAL A 31 25.71 0.17 20.94
N LEU A 32 24.74 -0.18 21.81
CA LEU A 32 24.98 -0.58 23.21
C LEU A 32 23.75 -0.92 24.09
N PRO A 33 22.46 -0.69 23.76
CA PRO A 33 21.37 -1.16 24.64
C PRO A 33 20.66 -2.47 24.20
N LEU A 34 20.93 -3.01 23.00
CA LEU A 34 20.28 -4.24 22.52
C LEU A 34 20.90 -5.54 23.05
N ALA A 35 22.13 -5.49 23.58
CA ALA A 35 22.79 -6.65 24.18
C ALA A 35 22.23 -7.00 25.57
N ASP A 36 21.78 -6.00 26.35
CA ASP A 36 21.26 -6.20 27.71
C ASP A 36 19.81 -6.72 27.72
N SER A 37 19.04 -6.42 26.67
CA SER A 37 17.66 -6.91 26.49
C SER A 37 17.60 -8.41 26.15
N LEU A 38 18.52 -8.90 25.32
CA LEU A 38 18.61 -10.32 24.95
C LEU A 38 19.13 -11.19 26.10
N SER A 39 20.00 -10.64 26.95
CA SER A 39 20.43 -11.24 28.22
C SER A 39 19.24 -11.47 29.17
N ALA A 40 18.36 -10.48 29.32
CA ALA A 40 17.20 -10.57 30.22
C ALA A 40 16.11 -11.53 29.72
N SER A 41 15.89 -11.61 28.41
CA SER A 41 14.87 -12.49 27.82
C SER A 41 15.27 -13.97 27.82
N LEU A 42 16.56 -14.29 27.72
CA LEU A 42 17.06 -15.67 27.82
C LEU A 42 17.03 -16.21 29.26
N PHE A 43 16.88 -15.33 30.26
CA PHE A 43 16.81 -15.72 31.67
C PHE A 43 15.39 -16.09 32.15
N THR A 44 14.33 -15.77 31.40
CA THR A 44 12.95 -15.86 31.92
C THR A 44 12.08 -16.97 31.35
N GLN A 45 12.50 -17.73 30.34
CA GLN A 45 11.72 -18.90 29.88
C GLN A 45 12.57 -20.17 29.70
N ASN A 46 12.53 -20.98 30.78
CA ASN A 46 12.66 -22.44 30.85
C ASN A 46 14.02 -23.15 30.57
N LYS A 47 14.50 -23.74 31.68
CA LYS A 47 15.17 -25.06 31.81
C LYS A 47 16.53 -25.27 31.13
N LEU A 48 17.54 -24.54 31.58
CA LEU A 48 18.91 -25.06 31.68
C LEU A 48 19.50 -24.70 33.04
N ARG A 49 19.07 -25.41 34.09
CA ARG A 49 19.85 -25.45 35.34
C ARG A 49 21.09 -26.30 35.08
N GLY A 50 22.26 -25.65 35.12
CA GLY A 50 23.57 -26.31 35.22
C GLY A 50 24.35 -26.39 33.92
N ASP A 51 24.97 -25.27 33.51
CA ASP A 51 26.36 -25.21 33.03
C ASP A 51 26.63 -23.82 32.45
N ALA A 52 27.06 -22.89 33.30
CA ALA A 52 27.43 -21.52 32.89
C ALA A 52 28.57 -21.51 31.84
N ALA A 53 29.38 -22.57 31.78
CA ALA A 53 30.41 -22.75 30.77
C ALA A 53 29.86 -22.99 29.35
N LYS A 54 28.77 -23.79 29.21
CA LYS A 54 28.15 -24.08 27.89
C LYS A 54 27.47 -22.86 27.28
N ILE A 55 26.86 -22.02 28.11
CA ILE A 55 26.19 -20.80 27.66
C ILE A 55 27.23 -19.76 27.20
N ARG A 56 28.37 -19.66 27.89
CA ARG A 56 29.49 -18.78 27.50
C ARG A 56 30.12 -19.21 26.17
N ASP A 57 30.23 -20.50 25.89
CA ASP A 57 30.76 -21.03 24.62
C ASP A 57 29.81 -20.77 23.44
N ILE A 58 28.50 -20.90 23.64
CA ILE A 58 27.47 -20.63 22.61
C ILE A 58 27.42 -19.14 22.28
N CYS A 59 27.47 -18.25 23.28
CA CYS A 59 27.51 -16.80 23.06
C CYS A 59 28.80 -16.37 22.35
N SER A 60 29.94 -16.99 22.66
CA SER A 60 31.22 -16.72 21.99
C SER A 60 31.20 -17.17 20.52
N LEU A 61 30.55 -18.30 20.21
CA LEU A 61 30.34 -18.80 18.84
C LEU A 61 29.43 -17.90 18.00
N LEU A 62 28.33 -17.41 18.59
CA LEU A 62 27.42 -16.45 17.95
C LEU A 62 28.11 -15.10 17.68
N HIS A 63 28.95 -14.64 18.60
CA HIS A 63 29.65 -13.37 18.47
C HIS A 63 30.72 -13.38 17.35
N VAL A 64 31.33 -14.54 17.06
CA VAL A 64 32.25 -14.73 15.93
C VAL A 64 31.49 -14.84 14.60
N PHE A 65 30.33 -15.50 14.60
CA PHE A 65 29.50 -15.71 13.40
C PHE A 65 28.89 -14.40 12.87
N ILE A 66 28.52 -13.50 13.78
CA ILE A 66 27.89 -12.21 13.45
C ILE A 66 28.92 -11.20 12.92
N ARG A 67 30.21 -11.32 13.30
CA ARG A 67 31.24 -10.33 12.92
C ARG A 67 31.94 -10.61 11.59
N ASN A 68 31.89 -11.82 11.02
CA ASN A 68 32.61 -12.10 9.77
C ASN A 68 31.98 -13.27 8.95
N PRO A 69 30.94 -13.00 8.14
CA PRO A 69 30.18 -14.05 7.44
C PRO A 69 30.98 -14.82 6.38
N ALA A 70 32.06 -14.23 5.85
CA ALA A 70 32.81 -14.74 4.69
C ALA A 70 33.87 -15.83 4.99
N GLN A 71 34.04 -16.27 6.24
CA GLN A 71 34.98 -17.35 6.61
C GLN A 71 34.32 -18.58 7.27
N SER A 72 32.99 -18.70 7.18
CA SER A 72 32.22 -19.76 7.85
C SER A 72 32.41 -21.18 7.27
N SER A 73 33.06 -21.33 6.11
CA SER A 73 33.35 -22.64 5.47
C SER A 73 34.64 -23.33 5.97
N ILE A 74 35.52 -22.62 6.68
CA ILE A 74 36.80 -23.18 7.15
C ILE A 74 36.73 -23.70 8.60
N VAL A 75 35.83 -23.14 9.44
CA VAL A 75 35.70 -23.55 10.86
C VAL A 75 34.91 -24.87 11.03
N ILE A 76 34.04 -25.21 10.08
CA ILE A 76 33.22 -26.44 10.14
C ILE A 76 34.04 -27.70 9.78
N ARG A 77 35.20 -27.56 9.10
CA ARG A 77 36.06 -28.70 8.74
C ARG A 77 37.06 -29.13 9.82
N GLN A 78 37.23 -28.41 10.93
CA GLN A 78 38.30 -28.70 11.90
C GLN A 78 37.89 -29.10 13.32
N LYS A 79 36.61 -29.42 13.62
CA LYS A 79 36.23 -29.97 14.94
C LYS A 79 35.31 -31.18 14.84
N ARG A 80 35.91 -32.35 14.59
CA ARG A 80 35.27 -33.69 14.59
C ARG A 80 35.28 -34.40 15.95
N SER A 81 35.51 -33.70 17.07
CA SER A 81 35.77 -34.34 18.37
C SER A 81 34.90 -33.83 19.54
N ILE A 82 33.59 -33.66 19.35
CA ILE A 82 32.67 -33.37 20.47
C ILE A 82 31.63 -34.51 20.63
N PRO A 83 31.67 -35.30 21.73
CA PRO A 83 30.84 -36.49 21.94
C PRO A 83 29.32 -36.27 22.00
N THR A 84 28.85 -35.03 22.18
CA THR A 84 27.45 -34.72 22.53
C THR A 84 26.50 -34.73 21.32
N ALA A 85 26.99 -34.55 20.09
CA ALA A 85 26.16 -34.54 18.87
C ALA A 85 25.75 -35.95 18.39
N ARG A 86 26.50 -36.99 18.79
CA ARG A 86 26.26 -38.38 18.35
C ARG A 86 25.07 -39.05 19.05
N ASN A 87 24.66 -38.53 20.22
CA ASN A 87 23.58 -39.11 21.03
C ASN A 87 22.17 -38.57 20.69
N LEU A 88 22.06 -37.34 20.17
CA LEU A 88 20.77 -36.81 19.70
C LEU A 88 20.31 -37.47 18.39
N TYR A 89 21.23 -37.80 17.49
CA TYR A 89 20.90 -38.43 16.21
C TYR A 89 20.45 -39.89 16.33
N ARG A 90 20.83 -40.59 17.41
CA ARG A 90 20.43 -41.99 17.67
C ARG A 90 19.03 -42.14 18.29
N LYS A 91 18.46 -41.09 18.91
CA LYS A 91 17.20 -41.20 19.67
C LYS A 91 15.91 -41.03 18.87
N ASN A 92 15.93 -40.55 17.62
CA ASN A 92 14.71 -40.24 16.86
C ASN A 92 14.54 -41.02 15.55
N LYS A 93 15.15 -42.20 15.43
CA LYS A 93 15.11 -43.03 14.21
C LYS A 93 13.80 -43.80 14.00
N ILE A 94 12.87 -43.77 14.95
CA ILE A 94 11.63 -44.58 14.93
C ILE A 94 10.39 -43.78 14.51
N VAL A 95 10.43 -42.44 14.56
CA VAL A 95 9.26 -41.59 14.21
C VAL A 95 9.14 -41.35 12.71
N VAL A 96 10.25 -41.45 11.96
CA VAL A 96 10.26 -41.18 10.51
C VAL A 96 9.76 -42.36 9.68
N GLN A 97 9.92 -43.60 10.14
CA GLN A 97 9.55 -44.80 9.37
C GLN A 97 8.06 -45.19 9.43
N LYS A 98 7.23 -44.50 10.22
CA LYS A 98 5.81 -44.86 10.41
C LYS A 98 4.81 -43.93 9.69
N LEU A 99 5.30 -42.96 8.91
CA LEU A 99 4.47 -42.02 8.16
C LEU A 99 4.36 -42.34 6.66
N GLU A 100 5.07 -43.35 6.17
CA GLU A 100 5.16 -43.67 4.73
C GLU A 100 4.16 -44.72 4.22
N SER A 101 3.34 -45.37 5.07
CA SER A 101 2.59 -46.57 4.64
C SER A 101 1.10 -46.43 4.29
N ASP A 102 0.39 -45.34 4.61
CA ASP A 102 -1.09 -45.43 4.69
C ASP A 102 -1.94 -44.57 3.74
N ILE A 103 -1.41 -43.94 2.68
CA ILE A 103 -2.27 -43.07 1.83
C ILE A 103 -2.07 -43.30 0.33
N LEU A 104 -2.61 -44.39 -0.19
CA LEU A 104 -2.89 -44.59 -1.63
C LEU A 104 -4.20 -45.38 -1.84
N ARG A 105 -5.29 -44.69 -2.24
CA ARG A 105 -6.12 -44.98 -3.45
C ARG A 105 -7.32 -44.01 -3.63
N PRO A 106 -7.84 -43.80 -4.87
CA PRO A 106 -8.58 -42.58 -5.27
C PRO A 106 -9.96 -42.79 -5.96
N SER A 107 -10.78 -41.72 -6.02
CA SER A 107 -11.82 -41.38 -7.03
C SER A 107 -12.54 -40.08 -6.59
N SER A 108 -12.84 -39.00 -7.33
CA SER A 108 -12.74 -38.59 -8.74
C SER A 108 -13.10 -37.08 -8.83
N CYS A 109 -12.23 -36.19 -9.35
CA CYS A 109 -12.54 -34.84 -9.92
C CYS A 109 -11.26 -34.23 -10.54
N PRO A 110 -11.30 -33.44 -11.64
CA PRO A 110 -10.12 -33.19 -12.47
C PRO A 110 -9.44 -31.85 -12.16
N PHE A 111 -8.35 -31.87 -11.39
CA PHE A 111 -7.17 -30.99 -11.52
C PHE A 111 -6.00 -31.74 -10.87
N SER A 112 -4.93 -32.05 -11.61
CA SER A 112 -3.83 -32.89 -11.13
C SER A 112 -2.81 -32.12 -10.29
N ARG A 113 -2.49 -32.65 -9.11
CA ARG A 113 -1.41 -32.24 -8.18
C ARG A 113 0.01 -32.26 -8.77
N GLN A 114 0.17 -32.60 -10.05
CA GLN A 114 1.48 -32.74 -10.70
C GLN A 114 1.98 -31.39 -11.23
N ASP A 115 1.09 -30.49 -11.62
CA ASP A 115 1.44 -29.11 -12.02
C ASP A 115 1.91 -28.26 -10.83
N LEU A 116 1.56 -28.67 -9.60
CA LEU A 116 1.98 -28.02 -8.36
C LEU A 116 3.27 -28.61 -7.75
N ASN A 117 3.80 -29.73 -8.28
CA ASN A 117 4.94 -30.43 -7.69
C ASN A 117 6.26 -30.31 -8.49
N GLU A 118 6.27 -29.72 -9.69
CA GLU A 118 7.53 -29.39 -10.39
C GLU A 118 8.22 -28.13 -9.83
N LEU A 119 7.60 -27.40 -8.91
CA LEU A 119 8.17 -26.23 -8.22
C LEU A 119 9.18 -26.55 -7.09
N LYS A 120 9.61 -27.81 -6.93
CA LYS A 120 10.41 -28.26 -5.77
C LYS A 120 11.88 -28.60 -6.01
N MET A 121 12.43 -28.38 -7.21
CA MET A 121 13.86 -28.63 -7.45
C MET A 121 14.56 -27.37 -7.94
N GLY A 122 15.68 -27.06 -7.28
CA GLY A 122 16.33 -25.76 -7.28
C GLY A 122 16.69 -25.23 -8.66
N HIS A 123 16.18 -24.03 -8.94
CA HIS A 123 16.78 -23.10 -9.86
C HIS A 123 16.99 -21.76 -9.16
N LYS A 124 18.24 -21.27 -9.18
CA LYS A 124 18.50 -19.83 -9.01
C LYS A 124 17.76 -19.12 -10.13
N HIS A 125 16.60 -18.53 -9.84
CA HIS A 125 15.91 -17.65 -10.77
C HIS A 125 16.01 -16.22 -10.25
N GLN A 126 16.88 -15.47 -10.90
CA GLN A 126 16.61 -14.05 -11.16
C GLN A 126 15.36 -14.01 -12.04
N CYS A 127 14.19 -13.94 -11.41
CA CYS A 127 12.98 -13.53 -12.07
C CYS A 127 12.04 -13.02 -10.98
N GLY A 128 12.23 -11.76 -10.59
CA GLY A 128 11.15 -11.04 -9.93
C GLY A 128 10.02 -10.81 -10.93
N PRO A 129 8.81 -10.42 -10.47
CA PRO A 129 7.78 -9.92 -11.38
C PRO A 129 8.39 -8.80 -12.24
N ALA A 130 7.93 -8.62 -13.48
CA ALA A 130 8.50 -7.71 -14.48
C ALA A 130 8.52 -6.21 -14.10
N ARG A 131 8.36 -5.85 -12.82
CA ARG A 131 8.29 -4.51 -12.24
C ARG A 131 9.27 -4.26 -11.08
N VAL A 132 10.17 -5.20 -10.75
CA VAL A 132 11.18 -5.00 -9.68
C VAL A 132 12.07 -3.74 -9.84
N PRO A 133 12.42 -3.24 -11.04
CA PRO A 133 13.25 -2.03 -11.15
C PRO A 133 12.54 -0.73 -10.70
N GLU A 134 11.20 -0.67 -10.73
CA GLU A 134 10.44 0.57 -10.50
C GLU A 134 10.51 1.07 -9.05
N LEU A 135 10.79 0.16 -8.10
CA LEU A 135 10.74 0.40 -6.65
C LEU A 135 12.10 0.26 -5.96
N SER A 136 13.20 0.03 -6.71
CA SER A 136 14.51 -0.30 -6.13
C SER A 136 15.68 0.57 -6.62
N GLU A 137 15.45 1.55 -7.48
CA GLU A 137 16.50 2.50 -7.87
C GLU A 137 16.73 3.51 -6.73
N ALA A 138 17.94 3.51 -6.17
CA ALA A 138 18.34 4.50 -5.20
C ALA A 138 18.46 5.88 -5.86
N CYS A 139 17.76 6.87 -5.32
CA CYS A 139 17.76 8.24 -5.82
C CYS A 139 18.14 9.21 -4.71
N HIS A 140 18.84 10.30 -5.07
CA HIS A 140 19.16 11.32 -4.07
C HIS A 140 17.92 12.14 -3.73
N PRO A 141 17.50 12.17 -2.44
CA PRO A 141 16.33 12.92 -2.04
C PRO A 141 16.59 14.43 -2.17
N VAL A 142 15.65 15.14 -2.76
CA VAL A 142 15.69 16.61 -2.79
C VAL A 142 15.43 17.18 -1.38
N GLY A 143 16.20 18.18 -0.98
CA GLY A 143 16.01 18.90 0.29
C GLY A 143 14.98 20.02 0.19
N ALA A 144 14.44 20.48 1.32
CA ALA A 144 13.44 21.56 1.35
C ALA A 144 13.94 22.86 0.69
N ALA A 145 15.17 23.29 0.99
CA ALA A 145 15.75 24.50 0.38
C ALA A 145 15.85 24.41 -1.15
N GLU A 146 16.29 23.27 -1.68
CA GLU A 146 16.36 23.06 -3.13
C GLU A 146 14.96 23.01 -3.75
N ALA A 147 13.97 22.43 -3.06
CA ALA A 147 12.58 22.45 -3.50
C ALA A 147 12.00 23.88 -3.57
N GLU A 148 12.34 24.74 -2.61
CA GLU A 148 11.96 26.17 -2.61
C GLU A 148 12.58 26.91 -3.80
N GLU A 149 13.87 26.69 -4.08
CA GLU A 149 14.56 27.26 -5.25
C GLU A 149 13.94 26.80 -6.58
N ILE A 150 13.62 25.51 -6.69
CA ILE A 150 12.96 24.94 -7.87
C ILE A 150 11.58 25.57 -8.07
N ALA A 151 10.80 25.71 -7.00
CA ALA A 151 9.45 26.27 -7.06
C ALA A 151 9.47 27.76 -7.46
N GLU A 152 10.37 28.55 -6.88
CA GLU A 152 10.52 29.96 -7.23
C GLU A 152 10.96 30.11 -8.69
N ARG A 153 11.96 29.34 -9.13
CA ARG A 153 12.49 29.43 -10.50
C ARG A 153 11.48 29.02 -11.56
N LEU A 154 10.80 27.89 -11.38
CA LEU A 154 9.91 27.35 -12.41
C LEU A 154 8.52 27.98 -12.38
N TYR A 155 8.00 28.33 -11.21
CA TYR A 155 6.60 28.72 -11.07
C TYR A 155 6.41 30.13 -10.49
N GLY A 156 7.50 30.84 -10.16
CA GLY A 156 7.41 32.11 -9.43
C GLY A 156 6.81 31.95 -8.03
N ALA A 157 6.80 30.73 -7.49
CA ALA A 157 6.15 30.38 -6.23
C ALA A 157 7.15 30.45 -5.07
N ARG A 158 7.27 31.63 -4.44
CA ARG A 158 8.15 31.83 -3.28
C ARG A 158 7.42 31.49 -1.98
N GLY A 159 7.94 30.53 -1.22
CA GLY A 159 7.36 30.07 0.04
C GLY A 159 8.27 29.12 0.78
N SER A 160 7.84 28.64 1.95
CA SER A 160 8.56 27.59 2.67
C SER A 160 8.08 26.20 2.28
N ALA A 161 9.01 25.27 2.09
CA ALA A 161 8.74 23.87 1.76
C ALA A 161 8.75 22.99 3.00
N THR A 162 7.69 22.22 3.18
CA THR A 162 7.65 21.11 4.15
C THR A 162 7.50 19.81 3.40
N ARG A 163 8.47 18.91 3.53
CA ARG A 163 8.44 17.62 2.83
C ARG A 163 7.30 16.75 3.37
N PHE A 164 6.58 16.11 2.45
CA PHE A 164 5.69 15.01 2.75
C PHE A 164 6.46 13.70 2.63
N GLU A 165 6.15 12.79 3.52
CA GLU A 165 6.55 11.42 3.39
C GLU A 165 5.68 10.80 2.27
N THR A 166 6.31 10.40 1.16
CA THR A 166 5.66 9.82 -0.02
C THR A 166 6.45 8.63 -0.53
N GLU A 167 5.79 7.70 -1.23
CA GLU A 167 6.37 6.41 -1.59
C GLU A 167 7.59 6.50 -2.52
N LYS A 168 7.56 7.42 -3.50
CA LYS A 168 8.52 7.42 -4.62
C LYS A 168 9.01 8.83 -4.99
N ASP A 169 8.09 9.75 -5.23
CA ASP A 169 8.42 11.15 -5.55
C ASP A 169 8.90 11.92 -4.33
N ASP A 170 9.72 12.95 -4.54
CA ASP A 170 9.97 13.96 -3.51
C ASP A 170 8.82 14.98 -3.54
N THR A 171 7.93 14.90 -2.54
CA THR A 171 6.73 15.74 -2.47
C THR A 171 6.85 16.78 -1.35
N PHE A 172 6.48 18.04 -1.62
CA PHE A 172 6.56 19.13 -0.66
C PHE A 172 5.27 19.96 -0.63
N LEU A 173 4.80 20.30 0.56
CA LEU A 173 3.88 21.42 0.77
C LEU A 173 4.66 22.72 0.68
N LEU A 174 4.28 23.55 -0.28
CA LEU A 174 4.75 24.93 -0.36
C LEU A 174 3.72 25.84 0.31
N ASN A 175 4.18 26.62 1.28
CA ASN A 175 3.38 27.68 1.90
C ASN A 175 3.84 29.04 1.38
N CYS A 176 3.13 29.54 0.36
CA CYS A 176 3.44 30.80 -0.32
C CYS A 176 2.51 31.89 0.24
N ALA A 177 3.02 32.75 1.13
CA ALA A 177 2.21 33.67 1.93
C ALA A 177 1.15 34.46 1.12
N ALA A 178 1.50 34.96 -0.08
CA ALA A 178 0.60 35.76 -0.91
C ALA A 178 -0.20 34.95 -1.96
N GLN A 179 0.21 33.71 -2.26
CA GLN A 179 -0.35 32.90 -3.35
C GLN A 179 -1.12 31.67 -2.85
N GLY A 180 -1.08 31.40 -1.54
CA GLY A 180 -1.71 30.23 -0.93
C GLY A 180 -0.76 29.05 -0.80
N LYS A 181 -1.33 27.84 -0.78
CA LYS A 181 -0.56 26.60 -0.61
C LYS A 181 -0.56 25.79 -1.90
N PHE A 182 0.55 25.11 -2.17
CA PHE A 182 0.72 24.23 -3.31
C PHE A 182 1.42 22.94 -2.89
N VAL A 183 1.31 21.92 -3.74
CA VAL A 183 2.08 20.69 -3.60
C VAL A 183 3.05 20.61 -4.77
N LEU A 184 4.34 20.64 -4.48
CA LEU A 184 5.41 20.42 -5.44
C LEU A 184 5.76 18.94 -5.44
N LYS A 185 5.71 18.29 -6.60
CA LYS A 185 6.17 16.91 -6.79
C LYS A 185 7.38 16.91 -7.72
N ILE A 186 8.48 16.32 -7.26
CA ILE A 186 9.69 16.11 -8.05
C ILE A 186 9.79 14.60 -8.30
N ALA A 187 9.45 14.21 -9.53
CA ALA A 187 9.23 12.82 -9.91
C ALA A 187 10.50 11.99 -9.76
N HIS A 188 10.42 10.77 -9.23
CA HIS A 188 11.56 9.85 -9.18
C HIS A 188 12.15 9.56 -10.58
N PRO A 189 13.47 9.32 -10.77
CA PRO A 189 14.06 9.08 -12.10
C PRO A 189 13.45 7.88 -12.85
N SER A 190 12.92 6.90 -12.12
CA SER A 190 12.26 5.74 -12.70
C SER A 190 10.80 6.00 -13.12
N GLU A 191 10.25 7.20 -12.88
CA GLU A 191 8.96 7.61 -13.41
C GLU A 191 9.03 7.81 -14.93
N ARG A 192 8.10 7.20 -15.66
CA ARG A 192 8.02 7.33 -17.11
C ARG A 192 7.35 8.65 -17.49
N MET A 193 7.95 9.40 -18.40
CA MET A 193 7.40 10.69 -18.86
C MET A 193 5.94 10.58 -19.33
N GLU A 194 5.60 9.52 -20.07
CA GLU A 194 4.24 9.28 -20.58
C GLU A 194 3.20 9.04 -19.46
N GLU A 195 3.62 8.52 -18.30
CA GLU A 195 2.73 8.33 -17.14
C GLU A 195 2.53 9.64 -16.37
N LEU A 196 3.58 10.46 -16.27
CA LEU A 196 3.47 11.80 -15.71
C LEU A 196 2.59 12.70 -16.58
N ASP A 197 2.74 12.59 -17.90
CA ASP A 197 1.92 13.30 -18.90
C ASP A 197 0.46 12.87 -18.81
N PHE A 198 0.20 11.56 -18.71
CA PHE A 198 -1.15 11.04 -18.48
C PHE A 198 -1.83 11.68 -17.27
N GLN A 199 -1.13 11.74 -16.13
CA GLN A 199 -1.68 12.33 -14.89
C GLN A 199 -1.98 13.82 -15.06
N VAL A 200 -1.08 14.58 -15.69
CA VAL A 200 -1.27 16.02 -15.90
C VAL A 200 -2.37 16.27 -16.92
N ALA A 201 -2.37 15.57 -18.05
CA ALA A 201 -3.41 15.66 -19.07
C ALA A 201 -4.80 15.34 -18.51
N LEU A 202 -4.93 14.33 -17.64
CA LEU A 202 -6.18 14.02 -16.95
C LEU A 202 -6.65 15.17 -16.05
N MET A 203 -5.76 15.77 -15.26
CA MET A 203 -6.10 16.93 -14.43
C MET A 203 -6.48 18.16 -15.27
N ARG A 204 -5.83 18.40 -16.41
CA ARG A 204 -6.19 19.47 -17.36
C ARG A 204 -7.58 19.22 -17.96
N HIS A 205 -7.87 17.98 -18.37
CA HIS A 205 -9.18 17.58 -18.90
C HIS A 205 -10.30 17.80 -17.87
N LEU A 206 -10.10 17.36 -16.64
CA LEU A 206 -11.07 17.54 -15.55
C LEU A 206 -11.29 19.02 -15.20
N GLU A 207 -10.26 19.86 -15.26
CA GLU A 207 -10.42 21.31 -15.08
C GLU A 207 -11.36 21.92 -16.13
N GLN A 208 -11.32 21.43 -17.37
CA GLN A 208 -12.16 21.92 -18.46
C GLN A 208 -13.58 21.34 -18.40
N GLN A 209 -13.73 20.03 -18.17
CA GLN A 209 -15.02 19.35 -18.21
C GLN A 209 -15.84 19.53 -16.93
N ALA A 210 -15.18 19.68 -15.78
CA ALA A 210 -15.83 19.71 -14.49
C ALA A 210 -15.10 20.65 -13.50
N PRO A 211 -15.06 21.97 -13.77
CA PRO A 211 -14.33 22.94 -12.97
C PRO A 211 -14.80 23.02 -11.51
N ASP A 212 -16.04 22.63 -11.23
CA ASP A 212 -16.64 22.61 -9.89
C ASP A 212 -16.26 21.36 -9.07
N LEU A 213 -15.61 20.35 -9.67
CA LEU A 213 -15.14 19.20 -8.90
C LEU A 213 -13.96 19.57 -8.01
N PRO A 214 -13.96 19.13 -6.74
CA PRO A 214 -12.92 19.44 -5.77
C PRO A 214 -11.70 18.54 -6.02
N ILE A 215 -10.98 18.76 -7.12
CA ILE A 215 -9.77 18.02 -7.49
C ILE A 215 -8.58 19.00 -7.63
N PRO A 216 -7.32 18.57 -7.44
CA PRO A 216 -6.17 19.45 -7.62
C PRO A 216 -6.07 19.93 -9.07
N ARG A 217 -5.52 21.13 -9.26
CA ARG A 217 -5.22 21.70 -10.58
C ARG A 217 -3.70 21.70 -10.76
N ALA A 218 -3.22 21.22 -11.90
CA ALA A 218 -1.80 21.30 -12.27
C ALA A 218 -1.45 22.69 -12.80
N LEU A 219 -0.34 23.25 -12.36
CA LEU A 219 0.14 24.54 -12.84
C LEU A 219 1.20 24.31 -13.90
N ARG A 220 1.18 25.16 -14.91
CA ARG A 220 2.28 25.30 -15.86
C ARG A 220 3.39 26.12 -15.25
N ASP A 221 4.61 25.88 -15.69
CA ASP A 221 5.74 26.73 -15.36
C ASP A 221 5.62 28.12 -16.02
N VAL A 222 6.56 29.02 -15.71
CA VAL A 222 6.60 30.38 -16.25
C VAL A 222 6.76 30.45 -17.77
N ASP A 223 7.25 29.37 -18.39
CA ASP A 223 7.41 29.24 -19.85
C ASP A 223 6.19 28.54 -20.51
N GLY A 224 5.20 28.13 -19.70
CA GLY A 224 3.97 27.49 -20.17
C GLY A 224 4.06 25.97 -20.33
N ALA A 225 5.12 25.32 -19.84
CA ALA A 225 5.29 23.87 -19.89
C ALA A 225 4.54 23.16 -18.74
N ASP A 226 3.89 22.05 -19.08
CA ASP A 226 3.14 21.21 -18.13
C ASP A 226 4.07 20.27 -17.31
N LEU A 227 5.23 19.91 -17.86
CA LEU A 227 6.21 18.98 -17.27
C LEU A 227 7.66 19.50 -17.39
N PRO A 228 8.01 20.61 -16.73
CA PRO A 228 9.39 21.11 -16.72
C PRO A 228 10.37 20.09 -16.16
N ILE A 229 11.60 20.10 -16.67
CA ILE A 229 12.69 19.24 -16.23
C ILE A 229 13.76 20.10 -15.56
N VAL A 230 14.20 19.68 -14.38
CA VAL A 230 15.33 20.30 -13.67
C VAL A 230 16.50 19.33 -13.58
N THR A 231 17.70 19.88 -13.43
CA THR A 231 18.85 19.13 -12.92
C THR A 231 18.98 19.45 -11.43
N THR A 232 18.95 18.42 -10.58
CA THR A 232 19.11 18.57 -9.13
C THR A 232 20.56 18.89 -8.75
N SER A 233 20.79 19.27 -7.50
CA SER A 233 22.11 19.46 -6.89
C SER A 233 22.98 18.19 -6.97
N ALA A 234 22.36 17.01 -7.05
CA ALA A 234 23.02 15.73 -7.26
C ALA A 234 23.32 15.42 -8.75
N GLY A 235 22.95 16.31 -9.68
CA GLY A 235 23.15 16.13 -11.12
C GLY A 235 22.09 15.28 -11.83
N GLU A 236 21.01 14.91 -11.15
CA GLU A 236 19.94 14.07 -11.70
C GLU A 236 18.94 14.93 -12.48
N ARG A 237 18.49 14.45 -13.64
CA ARG A 237 17.38 15.08 -14.38
C ARG A 237 16.05 14.58 -13.85
N ARG A 238 15.20 15.49 -13.35
CA ARG A 238 13.93 15.15 -12.70
C ARG A 238 12.80 16.00 -13.28
N VAL A 239 11.63 15.38 -13.49
CA VAL A 239 10.42 16.08 -13.91
C VAL A 239 9.75 16.72 -12.69
N VAL A 240 9.30 17.96 -12.82
CA VAL A 240 8.69 18.71 -11.72
C VAL A 240 7.25 19.07 -12.06
N ARG A 241 6.36 18.90 -11.09
CA ARG A 241 4.94 19.26 -11.20
C ARG A 241 4.55 20.10 -10.00
N LEU A 242 3.83 21.18 -10.23
CA LEU A 242 3.19 21.97 -9.18
C LEU A 242 1.68 21.80 -9.27
N ILE A 243 1.02 21.47 -8.17
CA ILE A 243 -0.44 21.34 -8.12
C ILE A 243 -1.02 22.16 -6.96
N THR A 244 -2.28 22.58 -7.08
CA THR A 244 -2.97 23.31 -6.00
C THR A 244 -3.16 22.43 -4.76
N PHE A 245 -2.96 23.00 -3.58
CA PHE A 245 -3.29 22.33 -2.32
C PHE A 245 -4.79 22.43 -2.02
N LEU A 246 -5.41 21.31 -1.61
CA LEU A 246 -6.82 21.28 -1.20
C LEU A 246 -6.93 21.30 0.33
N PRO A 247 -7.55 22.33 0.94
CA PRO A 247 -7.67 22.43 2.39
C PRO A 247 -8.70 21.44 2.94
N GLY A 248 -8.40 20.91 4.12
CA GLY A 248 -9.26 20.02 4.87
C GLY A 248 -8.46 18.94 5.59
N THR A 249 -9.15 17.90 6.03
CA THR A 249 -8.58 16.75 6.75
C THR A 249 -8.80 15.49 5.92
N PRO A 250 -7.79 14.65 5.68
CA PRO A 250 -8.00 13.33 5.10
C PRO A 250 -9.06 12.52 5.86
N LEU A 251 -9.97 11.88 5.14
CA LEU A 251 -11.11 11.16 5.72
C LEU A 251 -10.66 10.00 6.61
N ASP A 252 -9.48 9.41 6.36
CA ASP A 252 -8.92 8.34 7.18
C ASP A 252 -8.59 8.75 8.63
N ARG A 253 -8.56 10.06 8.92
CA ARG A 253 -8.33 10.66 10.26
C ARG A 253 -9.58 11.15 10.95
N THR A 254 -10.72 11.06 10.29
CA THR A 254 -12.01 11.43 10.85
C THR A 254 -13.05 10.35 10.49
N SER A 255 -14.32 10.64 10.68
CA SER A 255 -15.43 9.76 10.33
C SER A 255 -16.40 10.49 9.41
N ALA A 256 -17.22 9.72 8.70
CA ALA A 256 -18.33 10.25 7.93
C ALA A 256 -19.64 9.70 8.49
N THR A 257 -20.66 10.55 8.54
CA THR A 257 -22.06 10.16 8.74
C THR A 257 -22.64 9.56 7.45
N ALA A 258 -23.82 8.94 7.50
CA ALA A 258 -24.47 8.37 6.31
C ALA A 258 -24.71 9.41 5.19
N PRO A 259 -25.26 10.62 5.45
CA PRO A 259 -25.40 11.64 4.40
C PRO A 259 -24.07 12.11 3.82
N GLN A 260 -23.02 12.13 4.64
CA GLN A 260 -21.67 12.48 4.19
C GLN A 260 -21.06 11.39 3.29
N ARG A 261 -21.28 10.11 3.59
CA ARG A 261 -20.90 9.01 2.69
C ARG A 261 -21.67 9.05 1.38
N GLU A 262 -22.95 9.36 1.42
CA GLU A 262 -23.71 9.59 0.19
C GLU A 262 -23.08 10.71 -0.67
N ARG A 263 -22.67 11.83 -0.06
CA ARG A 263 -21.99 12.91 -0.78
C ARG A 263 -20.67 12.47 -1.43
N ILE A 264 -19.92 11.57 -0.78
CA ILE A 264 -18.73 10.94 -1.37
C ILE A 264 -19.10 10.18 -2.65
N GLY A 265 -20.18 9.38 -2.60
CA GLY A 265 -20.69 8.66 -3.76
C GLY A 265 -21.11 9.55 -4.92
N GLU A 266 -21.76 10.67 -4.63
CA GLU A 266 -22.15 11.65 -5.65
C GLU A 266 -20.93 12.23 -6.40
N ILE A 267 -19.85 12.53 -5.68
CA ILE A 267 -18.62 13.05 -6.28
C ILE A 267 -17.91 11.97 -7.11
N LEU A 268 -17.88 10.72 -6.65
CA LEU A 268 -17.34 9.60 -7.42
C LEU A 268 -18.07 9.41 -8.75
N ALA A 269 -19.41 9.47 -8.74
CA ALA A 269 -20.23 9.38 -9.94
C ALA A 269 -19.97 10.53 -10.93
N LYS A 270 -19.88 11.77 -10.43
CA LYS A 270 -19.55 12.93 -11.25
C LYS A 270 -18.14 12.85 -11.83
N LEU A 271 -17.18 12.36 -11.05
CA LEU A 271 -15.81 12.15 -11.52
C LEU A 271 -15.78 11.15 -12.68
N ARG A 272 -16.46 10.00 -12.55
CA ARG A 272 -16.61 9.03 -13.65
C ARG A 272 -17.10 9.70 -14.94
N HIS A 273 -18.22 10.42 -14.88
CA HIS A 273 -18.79 11.06 -16.07
C HIS A 273 -17.84 12.10 -16.68
N SER A 274 -17.15 12.86 -15.84
CA SER A 274 -16.18 13.87 -16.28
C SER A 274 -14.95 13.27 -16.97
N MET A 275 -14.65 12.00 -16.73
CA MET A 275 -13.54 11.26 -17.36
C MET A 275 -13.98 10.34 -18.51
N ALA A 276 -15.28 10.27 -18.83
CA ALA A 276 -15.82 9.27 -19.76
C ALA A 276 -15.21 9.38 -21.17
N ASP A 277 -15.03 10.62 -21.66
CA ASP A 277 -14.49 10.91 -22.99
C ASP A 277 -12.96 11.12 -23.00
N PHE A 278 -12.30 10.96 -21.85
CA PHE A 278 -10.85 11.10 -21.77
C PHE A 278 -10.13 9.84 -22.29
N SER A 279 -9.07 10.06 -23.06
CA SER A 279 -8.18 9.01 -23.54
C SER A 279 -6.75 9.52 -23.63
N HIS A 280 -5.79 8.62 -23.47
CA HIS A 280 -4.37 8.95 -23.51
C HIS A 280 -3.55 7.71 -23.89
N PRO A 281 -2.43 7.84 -24.63
CA PRO A 281 -1.61 6.68 -25.01
C PRO A 281 -1.13 5.81 -23.84
N ALA A 282 -0.91 6.41 -22.67
CA ALA A 282 -0.50 5.71 -21.44
C ALA A 282 -1.68 5.28 -20.54
N ASP A 283 -2.94 5.41 -20.96
CA ASP A 283 -4.09 5.05 -20.13
C ASP A 283 -4.26 3.53 -19.92
N GLY A 284 -3.60 2.71 -20.73
CA GLY A 284 -3.52 1.25 -20.60
C GLY A 284 -2.30 0.75 -19.81
N ARG A 285 -1.59 1.63 -19.09
CA ARG A 285 -0.45 1.25 -18.25
C ARG A 285 -0.87 0.25 -17.16
N ALA A 286 0.10 -0.52 -16.68
CA ALA A 286 -0.18 -1.59 -15.74
C ALA A 286 0.03 -1.11 -14.28
N VAL A 287 -1.07 -0.92 -13.55
CA VAL A 287 -1.04 -0.44 -12.15
C VAL A 287 -1.06 -1.63 -11.20
N ALA A 288 -0.06 -1.77 -10.32
CA ALA A 288 0.05 -2.95 -9.44
C ALA A 288 -1.16 -3.12 -8.51
N TRP A 289 -1.78 -2.01 -8.12
CA TRP A 289 -2.93 -1.97 -7.21
C TRP A 289 -4.28 -2.15 -7.90
N ASP A 290 -4.35 -2.14 -9.24
CA ASP A 290 -5.59 -2.43 -9.96
C ASP A 290 -5.93 -3.93 -9.78
N VAL A 291 -7.11 -4.18 -9.23
CA VAL A 291 -7.60 -5.53 -8.91
C VAL A 291 -7.72 -6.44 -10.14
N THR A 292 -7.82 -5.88 -11.35
CA THR A 292 -7.84 -6.67 -12.59
C THR A 292 -6.56 -7.49 -12.78
N HIS A 293 -5.44 -7.07 -12.17
CA HIS A 293 -4.15 -7.78 -12.16
C HIS A 293 -3.99 -8.79 -11.02
N LEU A 294 -5.02 -9.02 -10.18
CA LEU A 294 -4.92 -9.99 -9.09
C LEU A 294 -4.43 -11.39 -9.51
N PRO A 295 -4.82 -11.96 -10.68
CA PRO A 295 -4.30 -13.25 -11.14
C PRO A 295 -2.77 -13.24 -11.37
N ASP A 296 -2.19 -12.10 -11.72
CA ASP A 296 -0.74 -11.97 -11.97
C ASP A 296 0.07 -11.94 -10.66
N LEU A 297 -0.60 -11.86 -9.51
CA LEU A 297 0.02 -11.76 -8.18
C LEU A 297 0.02 -13.09 -7.40
N THR A 298 -0.41 -14.20 -8.01
CA THR A 298 -0.52 -15.50 -7.31
C THR A 298 0.80 -16.00 -6.72
N ASP A 299 1.93 -15.69 -7.37
CA ASP A 299 3.25 -16.10 -6.91
C ASP A 299 3.64 -15.42 -5.58
N LEU A 300 3.04 -14.26 -5.29
CA LEU A 300 3.26 -13.53 -4.05
C LEU A 300 2.60 -14.20 -2.83
N LEU A 301 1.76 -15.22 -3.03
CA LEU A 301 1.13 -15.98 -1.96
C LEU A 301 2.17 -16.66 -1.04
N SER A 302 3.35 -16.97 -1.59
CA SER A 302 4.47 -17.55 -0.85
C SER A 302 4.95 -16.66 0.30
N PHE A 303 4.79 -15.34 0.21
CA PHE A 303 5.20 -14.36 1.23
C PHE A 303 4.22 -14.21 2.40
N ILE A 304 2.98 -14.70 2.29
CA ILE A 304 2.03 -14.71 3.42
C ILE A 304 2.22 -16.02 4.18
N PRO A 305 2.58 -16.09 5.47
CA PRO A 305 2.81 -17.36 6.17
C PRO A 305 1.62 -18.35 6.13
N ALA A 306 1.90 -19.65 6.25
CA ALA A 306 0.86 -20.68 6.30
C ALA A 306 -0.08 -20.45 7.50
N GLY A 307 -1.39 -20.51 7.26
CA GLY A 307 -2.41 -20.29 8.29
C GLY A 307 -3.69 -19.68 7.73
N GLY A 308 -4.53 -19.11 8.60
CA GLY A 308 -5.81 -18.50 8.24
C GLY A 308 -5.68 -17.40 7.19
N LYS A 309 -4.77 -16.43 7.40
CA LYS A 309 -4.50 -15.33 6.46
C LYS A 309 -4.23 -15.82 5.03
N ARG A 310 -3.33 -16.81 4.85
CA ARG A 310 -3.06 -17.42 3.53
C ARG A 310 -4.29 -18.15 2.98
N ALA A 311 -5.04 -18.88 3.80
CA ALA A 311 -6.24 -19.59 3.36
C ALA A 311 -7.35 -18.62 2.89
N TRP A 312 -7.53 -17.48 3.56
CA TRP A 312 -8.47 -16.44 3.15
C TRP A 312 -8.06 -15.81 1.82
N THR A 313 -6.77 -15.50 1.63
CA THR A 313 -6.24 -14.98 0.36
C THR A 313 -6.39 -15.97 -0.79
N VAL A 314 -6.12 -17.26 -0.56
CA VAL A 314 -6.37 -18.32 -1.57
C VAL A 314 -7.84 -18.33 -1.97
N ARG A 315 -8.76 -18.29 -1.00
CA ARG A 315 -10.18 -18.29 -1.31
C ARG A 315 -10.62 -17.05 -2.07
N ALA A 316 -10.01 -15.90 -1.80
CA ALA A 316 -10.25 -14.67 -2.55
C ALA A 316 -9.76 -14.80 -4.00
N LEU A 317 -8.59 -15.39 -4.24
CA LEU A 317 -8.07 -15.68 -5.59
C LEU A 317 -8.99 -16.62 -6.37
N GLU A 318 -9.43 -17.73 -5.75
CA GLU A 318 -10.35 -18.69 -6.36
C GLU A 318 -11.67 -18.03 -6.80
N ARG A 319 -12.30 -17.28 -5.89
CA ARG A 319 -13.55 -16.56 -6.17
C ARG A 319 -13.38 -15.44 -7.18
N PHE A 320 -12.22 -14.78 -7.19
CA PHE A 320 -11.91 -13.77 -8.21
C PHE A 320 -11.82 -14.42 -9.60
N ALA A 321 -11.18 -15.58 -9.71
CA ALA A 321 -11.10 -16.32 -10.96
C ALA A 321 -12.48 -16.72 -11.50
N GLU A 322 -13.45 -17.05 -10.61
CA GLU A 322 -14.84 -17.33 -10.99
C GLU A 322 -15.54 -16.12 -11.65
N VAL A 323 -15.27 -14.90 -11.17
CA VAL A 323 -15.95 -13.68 -11.66
C VAL A 323 -15.18 -12.95 -12.77
N LYS A 324 -13.92 -13.34 -13.05
CA LYS A 324 -13.06 -12.70 -14.05
C LYS A 324 -13.66 -12.66 -15.45
N PRO A 325 -14.32 -13.72 -15.98
CA PRO A 325 -14.95 -13.67 -17.30
C PRO A 325 -16.05 -12.59 -17.39
N SER A 326 -16.87 -12.41 -16.35
CA SER A 326 -17.87 -11.34 -16.29
C SER A 326 -17.22 -9.96 -16.20
N LEU A 327 -16.15 -9.82 -15.41
CA LEU A 327 -15.39 -8.57 -15.28
C LEU A 327 -14.79 -8.13 -16.63
N ASP A 328 -14.36 -9.07 -17.46
CA ASP A 328 -13.79 -8.78 -18.79
C ASP A 328 -14.83 -8.20 -19.76
N LEU A 329 -16.12 -8.44 -19.51
CA LEU A 329 -17.24 -7.89 -20.29
C LEU A 329 -17.76 -6.54 -19.75
N CYS A 330 -17.27 -6.09 -18.59
CA CYS A 330 -17.70 -4.82 -18.02
C CYS A 330 -17.23 -3.62 -18.86
N ARG A 331 -18.01 -2.53 -18.77
CA ARG A 331 -17.68 -1.24 -19.37
C ARG A 331 -16.40 -0.68 -18.76
N ARG A 332 -15.53 -0.11 -19.61
CA ARG A 332 -14.23 0.44 -19.22
C ARG A 332 -14.06 1.88 -19.66
N GLN A 333 -13.39 2.67 -18.83
CA GLN A 333 -13.00 4.05 -19.11
C GLN A 333 -11.82 4.43 -18.23
N VAL A 334 -11.24 5.62 -18.41
CA VAL A 334 -10.28 6.16 -17.44
C VAL A 334 -11.02 6.48 -16.14
N LEU A 335 -10.48 5.97 -15.03
CA LEU A 335 -11.03 6.05 -13.68
C LEU A 335 -9.94 6.43 -12.69
N HIS A 336 -10.32 6.93 -11.52
CA HIS A 336 -9.37 7.32 -10.48
C HIS A 336 -8.58 6.10 -9.98
N ASN A 337 -9.27 4.96 -9.85
CA ASN A 337 -8.74 3.65 -9.46
C ASN A 337 -8.05 3.63 -8.08
N ASP A 338 -8.03 4.72 -7.33
CA ASP A 338 -7.55 4.75 -5.93
C ASP A 338 -8.35 5.70 -5.03
N PHE A 339 -9.68 5.60 -5.13
CA PHE A 339 -10.63 6.43 -4.38
C PHE A 339 -10.75 5.99 -2.90
N ASN A 340 -9.64 6.04 -2.16
CA ASN A 340 -9.51 5.59 -0.77
C ASN A 340 -9.64 6.75 0.25
N THR A 341 -9.83 6.44 1.53
CA THR A 341 -10.08 7.46 2.57
C THR A 341 -8.91 8.43 2.81
N SER A 342 -7.67 8.07 2.49
CA SER A 342 -6.52 9.01 2.60
C SER A 342 -6.48 10.01 1.44
N ASN A 343 -7.07 9.65 0.29
CA ASN A 343 -7.17 10.49 -0.90
C ASN A 343 -8.44 11.36 -0.93
N LEU A 344 -9.31 11.22 0.07
CA LEU A 344 -10.49 12.06 0.25
C LEU A 344 -10.22 13.10 1.34
N VAL A 345 -10.21 14.37 0.97
CA VAL A 345 -10.04 15.50 1.88
C VAL A 345 -11.42 16.06 2.22
N VAL A 346 -11.72 16.17 3.51
CA VAL A 346 -13.03 16.60 4.02
C VAL A 346 -12.93 17.79 4.96
N ASP A 347 -14.01 18.56 5.03
CA ASP A 347 -14.22 19.61 6.00
C ASP A 347 -15.64 19.49 6.58
N HIS A 348 -15.73 19.22 7.89
CA HIS A 348 -17.01 19.09 8.59
C HIS A 348 -17.78 20.42 8.72
N ALA A 349 -17.10 21.56 8.60
CA ALA A 349 -17.73 22.88 8.60
C ALA A 349 -18.25 23.28 7.21
N SER A 350 -17.76 22.62 6.15
CA SER A 350 -18.21 22.86 4.78
C SER A 350 -19.53 22.14 4.49
N PRO A 351 -20.51 22.81 3.85
CA PRO A 351 -21.73 22.14 3.41
C PRO A 351 -21.46 21.13 2.27
N GLN A 352 -20.34 21.24 1.55
CA GLN A 352 -19.95 20.27 0.53
C GLN A 352 -19.36 19.00 1.14
N PHE A 353 -18.90 19.05 2.40
CA PHE A 353 -18.19 18.02 3.15
C PHE A 353 -16.90 17.50 2.49
N LEU A 354 -16.99 16.90 1.29
CA LEU A 354 -15.84 16.47 0.50
C LEU A 354 -15.27 17.67 -0.25
N THR A 355 -14.17 18.21 0.25
CA THR A 355 -13.47 19.40 -0.27
C THR A 355 -12.25 19.06 -1.12
N GLY A 356 -11.88 17.78 -1.20
CA GLY A 356 -10.84 17.32 -2.11
C GLY A 356 -10.90 15.84 -2.45
N VAL A 357 -10.61 15.52 -3.70
CA VAL A 357 -10.21 14.19 -4.18
C VAL A 357 -8.82 14.37 -4.77
N ILE A 358 -7.82 13.78 -4.14
CA ILE A 358 -6.41 13.95 -4.49
C ILE A 358 -5.82 12.65 -5.03
N ASP A 359 -4.66 12.79 -5.63
CA ASP A 359 -3.80 11.70 -6.10
C ASP A 359 -4.37 10.86 -7.25
N PHE A 360 -4.18 11.38 -8.47
CA PHE A 360 -4.48 10.68 -9.72
C PHE A 360 -3.32 9.77 -10.17
N GLY A 361 -2.35 9.49 -9.29
CA GLY A 361 -1.18 8.67 -9.58
C GLY A 361 -1.50 7.24 -10.03
N ASP A 362 -2.63 6.70 -9.57
CA ASP A 362 -3.12 5.35 -9.88
C ASP A 362 -4.25 5.33 -10.92
N ALA A 363 -4.59 6.48 -11.51
CA ALA A 363 -5.58 6.55 -12.57
C ALA A 363 -5.16 5.65 -13.74
N VAL A 364 -6.15 5.00 -14.35
CA VAL A 364 -5.94 4.01 -15.42
C VAL A 364 -7.28 3.72 -16.12
N ARG A 365 -7.22 3.19 -17.34
CA ARG A 365 -8.38 2.64 -18.04
C ARG A 365 -8.74 1.27 -17.48
N THR A 366 -9.75 1.20 -16.62
CA THR A 366 -10.22 -0.04 -15.99
C THR A 366 -11.75 -0.13 -16.00
N ALA A 367 -12.30 -1.21 -15.44
CA ALA A 367 -13.75 -1.40 -15.39
C ALA A 367 -14.42 -0.44 -14.39
N ILE A 368 -15.59 0.09 -14.73
CA ILE A 368 -16.34 1.01 -13.86
C ILE A 368 -16.59 0.41 -12.47
N ALA A 369 -16.90 -0.89 -12.42
CA ALA A 369 -17.10 -1.62 -11.16
C ALA A 369 -15.84 -1.66 -10.27
N VAL A 370 -14.62 -1.59 -10.84
CA VAL A 370 -13.36 -1.60 -10.08
C VAL A 370 -13.24 -0.32 -9.25
N ASP A 371 -13.49 0.85 -9.84
CA ASP A 371 -13.37 2.12 -9.15
C ASP A 371 -14.44 2.25 -8.03
N VAL A 372 -15.67 1.82 -8.30
CA VAL A 372 -16.74 1.78 -7.29
C VAL A 372 -16.41 0.80 -6.16
N SER A 373 -15.92 -0.40 -6.49
CA SER A 373 -15.53 -1.40 -5.47
C SER A 373 -14.43 -0.90 -4.53
N THR A 374 -13.56 -0.05 -5.05
CA THR A 374 -12.46 0.56 -4.31
C THR A 374 -12.99 1.57 -3.31
N ALA A 375 -13.89 2.45 -3.76
CA ALA A 375 -14.53 3.42 -2.89
C ALA A 375 -15.32 2.72 -1.77
N LEU A 376 -16.13 1.72 -2.11
CA LEU A 376 -16.94 0.96 -1.15
C LEU A 376 -16.07 0.19 -0.14
N MET A 377 -15.04 -0.52 -0.61
CA MET A 377 -14.10 -1.24 0.27
C MET A 377 -13.50 -0.32 1.32
N ASN A 378 -13.12 0.89 0.94
CA ASN A 378 -12.49 1.85 1.84
C ASN A 378 -13.45 2.48 2.87
N GLN A 379 -14.76 2.27 2.74
CA GLN A 379 -15.76 2.67 3.73
C GLN A 379 -16.17 1.53 4.68
N MET A 380 -15.59 0.34 4.51
CA MET A 380 -15.82 -0.76 5.46
C MET A 380 -15.25 -0.39 6.83
N PRO A 381 -15.88 -0.85 7.93
CA PRO A 381 -15.42 -0.54 9.28
C PRO A 381 -14.01 -1.10 9.51
N LYS A 382 -13.14 -0.31 10.14
CA LYS A 382 -11.76 -0.71 10.49
C LYS A 382 -11.67 -1.49 11.80
N THR A 383 -12.70 -1.38 12.65
CA THR A 383 -12.80 -2.04 13.95
C THR A 383 -13.86 -3.12 13.90
N PHE A 384 -13.53 -4.30 14.43
CA PHE A 384 -14.40 -5.47 14.40
C PHE A 384 -14.81 -5.83 15.82
N ASP A 385 -16.12 -5.96 16.03
CA ASP A 385 -16.64 -6.68 17.17
C ASP A 385 -16.85 -8.14 16.72
N HIS A 386 -15.92 -9.02 17.10
CA HIS A 386 -15.98 -10.45 16.76
C HIS A 386 -17.25 -11.14 17.30
N GLY A 387 -17.96 -10.53 18.24
CA GLY A 387 -19.23 -11.03 18.77
C GLY A 387 -20.45 -10.75 17.90
N ASN A 388 -20.35 -9.82 16.94
CA ASN A 388 -21.47 -9.41 16.09
C ASN A 388 -21.10 -9.57 14.62
N ARG A 389 -21.71 -10.55 13.94
CA ARG A 389 -21.56 -10.76 12.48
C ARG A 389 -22.28 -9.63 11.72
N ARG A 390 -21.70 -8.44 11.75
CA ARG A 390 -22.19 -7.25 11.06
C ARG A 390 -21.96 -7.41 9.55
N ASP A 391 -22.92 -6.94 8.76
CA ASP A 391 -22.73 -6.76 7.34
C ASP A 391 -21.72 -5.63 7.10
N LEU A 392 -20.56 -5.96 6.53
CA LEU A 392 -19.49 -4.97 6.30
C LEU A 392 -19.82 -3.97 5.19
N PHE A 393 -20.85 -4.23 4.38
CA PHE A 393 -21.35 -3.30 3.37
C PHE A 393 -22.42 -2.34 3.88
N ASP A 394 -22.79 -2.37 5.16
CA ASP A 394 -23.79 -1.46 5.75
C ASP A 394 -23.46 0.02 5.48
N GLU A 395 -22.27 0.47 5.89
CA GLU A 395 -21.78 1.84 5.65
C GLU A 395 -21.43 2.11 4.17
N PRO A 396 -20.74 1.19 3.44
CA PRO A 396 -20.50 1.33 2.01
C PRO A 396 -21.76 1.53 1.15
N ARG A 397 -22.92 1.00 1.54
CA ARG A 397 -24.18 1.20 0.79
C ARG A 397 -24.63 2.67 0.75
N ASP A 398 -24.22 3.50 1.70
CA ASP A 398 -24.48 4.94 1.63
C ASP A 398 -23.72 5.57 0.46
N VAL A 399 -22.45 5.23 0.24
CA VAL A 399 -21.69 5.68 -0.94
C VAL A 399 -22.36 5.20 -2.21
N LEU A 400 -22.78 3.93 -2.27
CA LEU A 400 -23.48 3.42 -3.43
C LEU A 400 -24.79 4.17 -3.71
N ARG A 401 -25.58 4.48 -2.67
CA ARG A 401 -26.82 5.26 -2.80
C ARG A 401 -26.56 6.65 -3.38
N GLY A 402 -25.50 7.32 -2.92
CA GLY A 402 -25.07 8.61 -3.46
C GLY A 402 -24.58 8.53 -4.92
N TYR A 403 -23.82 7.48 -5.24
CA TYR A 403 -23.33 7.23 -6.59
C TYR A 403 -24.49 7.01 -7.57
N LEU A 404 -25.43 6.12 -7.21
CA LEU A 404 -26.56 5.74 -8.06
C LEU A 404 -27.55 6.88 -8.34
N ARG A 405 -27.50 7.98 -7.58
CA ARG A 405 -28.27 9.21 -7.91
C ARG A 405 -27.76 9.93 -9.15
N HIS A 406 -26.52 9.70 -9.55
CA HIS A 406 -25.87 10.43 -10.63
C HIS A 406 -25.28 9.53 -11.73
N ALA A 407 -25.01 8.26 -11.44
CA ALA A 407 -24.44 7.32 -12.41
C ALA A 407 -25.04 5.93 -12.27
N GLU A 408 -25.29 5.27 -13.39
CA GLU A 408 -25.88 3.95 -13.45
C GLU A 408 -24.85 2.82 -13.37
N LEU A 409 -25.22 1.73 -12.73
CA LEU A 409 -24.52 0.45 -12.75
C LEU A 409 -25.46 -0.61 -13.27
N THR A 410 -24.93 -1.53 -14.07
CA THR A 410 -25.67 -2.73 -14.49
C THR A 410 -25.81 -3.70 -13.33
N ASP A 411 -26.79 -4.60 -13.40
CA ASP A 411 -26.96 -5.66 -12.39
C ASP A 411 -25.72 -6.58 -12.29
N GLU A 412 -25.01 -6.78 -13.40
CA GLU A 412 -23.76 -7.53 -13.40
C GLU A 412 -22.65 -6.75 -12.67
N GLU A 413 -22.47 -5.47 -12.96
CA GLU A 413 -21.49 -4.62 -12.24
C GLU A 413 -21.79 -4.58 -10.73
N LEU A 414 -23.06 -4.47 -10.33
CA LEU A 414 -23.48 -4.52 -8.93
C LEU A 414 -23.14 -5.85 -8.25
N ARG A 415 -23.34 -6.99 -8.93
CA ARG A 415 -22.97 -8.32 -8.43
C ARG A 415 -21.46 -8.50 -8.30
N LEU A 416 -20.68 -7.88 -9.18
CA LEU A 416 -19.22 -8.00 -9.18
C LEU A 416 -18.54 -7.16 -8.10
N ILE A 417 -19.06 -5.98 -7.78
CA ILE A 417 -18.44 -5.03 -6.85
C ILE A 417 -17.97 -5.67 -5.53
N PRO A 418 -18.76 -6.51 -4.82
CA PRO A 418 -18.29 -7.12 -3.58
C PRO A 418 -17.10 -8.08 -3.76
N PHE A 419 -17.06 -8.81 -4.87
CA PHE A 419 -15.91 -9.67 -5.22
C PHE A 419 -14.68 -8.85 -5.58
N LEU A 420 -14.86 -7.72 -6.26
CA LEU A 420 -13.76 -6.79 -6.56
C LEU A 420 -13.21 -6.12 -5.30
N SER A 421 -14.07 -5.76 -4.34
CA SER A 421 -13.62 -5.28 -3.02
C SER A 421 -12.80 -6.33 -2.28
N MET A 422 -13.25 -7.60 -2.26
CA MET A 422 -12.50 -8.72 -1.71
C MET A 422 -11.17 -8.94 -2.45
N GLY A 423 -11.18 -8.87 -3.78
CA GLY A 423 -9.98 -8.99 -4.61
C GLY A 423 -8.96 -7.89 -4.28
N ARG A 424 -9.41 -6.64 -4.10
CA ARG A 424 -8.53 -5.51 -3.77
C ARG A 424 -7.90 -5.64 -2.38
N LEU A 425 -8.63 -6.24 -1.43
CA LEU A 425 -8.06 -6.64 -0.14
C LEU A 425 -6.96 -7.71 -0.31
N ALA A 426 -7.15 -8.67 -1.21
CA ALA A 426 -6.15 -9.69 -1.53
C ALA A 426 -4.92 -9.10 -2.23
N VAL A 427 -5.10 -8.19 -3.21
CA VAL A 427 -4.00 -7.43 -3.83
C VAL A 427 -3.18 -6.72 -2.76
N ARG A 428 -3.84 -5.99 -1.85
CA ARG A 428 -3.17 -5.31 -0.73
C ARG A 428 -2.39 -6.28 0.14
N ALA A 429 -3.01 -7.40 0.55
CA ALA A 429 -2.34 -8.42 1.34
C ALA A 429 -1.08 -8.98 0.67
N LEU A 430 -1.17 -9.36 -0.61
CA LEU A 430 -0.07 -9.93 -1.39
C LEU A 430 1.09 -8.93 -1.54
N LEU A 431 0.81 -7.72 -2.02
CA LEU A 431 1.83 -6.70 -2.25
C LEU A 431 2.46 -6.21 -0.95
N THR A 432 1.67 -6.00 0.11
CA THR A 432 2.18 -5.54 1.40
C THR A 432 3.05 -6.60 2.07
N CYS A 433 2.67 -7.88 2.04
CA CYS A 433 3.52 -8.96 2.58
C CYS A 433 4.82 -9.14 1.79
N TRP A 434 4.75 -9.09 0.46
CA TRP A 434 5.92 -9.13 -0.40
C TRP A 434 6.89 -7.97 -0.14
N ARG A 435 6.37 -6.73 -0.06
CA ARG A 435 7.16 -5.53 0.23
C ARG A 435 7.80 -5.58 1.62
N ALA A 436 7.11 -6.13 2.62
CA ALA A 436 7.66 -6.26 3.97
C ALA A 436 8.89 -7.19 4.04
N GLU A 437 8.99 -8.16 3.12
CA GLU A 437 10.15 -9.05 3.01
C GLU A 437 11.31 -8.37 2.27
N ILE A 438 11.03 -7.58 1.23
CA ILE A 438 12.06 -6.88 0.45
C ILE A 438 12.64 -5.68 1.20
N PHE A 439 11.82 -5.01 2.03
CA PHE A 439 12.21 -3.86 2.84
C PHE A 439 12.01 -4.16 4.33
N PRO A 440 12.80 -5.07 4.92
CA PRO A 440 12.59 -5.57 6.29
C PRO A 440 12.68 -4.47 7.34
N GLU A 441 13.49 -3.44 7.12
CA GLU A 441 13.59 -2.23 7.95
C GLU A 441 12.25 -1.46 8.05
N ASN A 442 11.39 -1.58 7.02
CA ASN A 442 10.09 -0.91 6.94
C ASN A 442 8.92 -1.84 7.24
N SER A 443 9.18 -3.13 7.50
CA SER A 443 8.16 -4.18 7.68
C SER A 443 7.07 -3.82 8.70
N ARG A 444 7.44 -3.31 9.88
CA ARG A 444 6.49 -2.90 10.94
C ARG A 444 5.56 -1.78 10.45
N TYR A 445 6.10 -0.86 9.66
CA TYR A 445 5.35 0.24 9.07
C TYR A 445 4.40 -0.26 7.97
N ILE A 446 4.94 -1.06 7.04
CA ILE A 446 4.22 -1.68 5.92
C ILE A 446 3.03 -2.51 6.42
N LEU A 447 3.20 -3.26 7.51
CA LEU A 447 2.19 -4.16 8.05
C LEU A 447 1.15 -3.49 8.98
N ARG A 448 1.34 -2.23 9.40
CA ARG A 448 0.54 -1.60 10.48
C ARG A 448 -0.97 -1.52 10.19
N ASN A 449 -1.33 -1.37 8.92
CA ASN A 449 -2.73 -1.24 8.47
C ASN A 449 -3.31 -2.55 7.93
N THR A 450 -2.59 -3.68 8.06
CA THR A 450 -3.01 -4.95 7.46
C THR A 450 -4.05 -5.70 8.28
N GLU A 451 -4.10 -5.50 9.60
CA GLU A 451 -5.02 -6.24 10.48
C GLU A 451 -6.50 -6.04 10.10
N ALA A 452 -6.91 -4.82 9.80
CA ALA A 452 -8.28 -4.58 9.33
C ALA A 452 -8.57 -5.30 8.01
N GLY A 453 -7.59 -5.30 7.08
CA GLY A 453 -7.72 -6.03 5.82
C GLY A 453 -7.80 -7.54 5.99
N TRP A 454 -7.07 -8.10 6.96
CA TRP A 454 -7.16 -9.52 7.30
C TRP A 454 -8.52 -9.88 7.85
N ALA A 455 -9.07 -9.07 8.75
CA ALA A 455 -10.41 -9.28 9.29
C ALA A 455 -11.51 -9.11 8.23
N HIS A 456 -11.35 -8.20 7.25
CA HIS A 456 -12.24 -8.15 6.08
C HIS A 456 -12.18 -9.43 5.24
N LEU A 457 -10.97 -9.94 4.95
CA LEU A 457 -10.80 -11.19 4.21
C LEU A 457 -11.36 -12.41 4.97
N GLU A 458 -11.21 -12.44 6.29
CA GLU A 458 -11.84 -13.45 7.15
C GLU A 458 -13.38 -13.40 7.06
N TRP A 459 -13.97 -12.20 7.12
CA TRP A 459 -15.41 -12.03 6.98
C TRP A 459 -15.91 -12.53 5.62
N PHE A 460 -15.25 -12.13 4.53
CA PHE A 460 -15.57 -12.64 3.19
C PHE A 460 -15.43 -14.16 3.13
N HIS A 461 -14.40 -14.74 3.76
CA HIS A 461 -14.22 -16.18 3.83
C HIS A 461 -15.37 -16.88 4.59
N SER A 462 -15.96 -16.23 5.60
CA SER A 462 -17.03 -16.78 6.43
C SER A 462 -18.41 -16.83 5.78
N ILE A 463 -18.62 -16.12 4.66
CA ILE A 463 -19.88 -16.09 3.90
C ILE A 463 -19.73 -16.80 2.55
N SER A 464 -20.84 -17.31 2.01
CA SER A 464 -20.88 -18.03 0.73
C SER A 464 -20.78 -17.08 -0.48
N THR A 465 -20.39 -17.63 -1.64
CA THR A 465 -20.37 -16.87 -2.92
C THR A 465 -21.74 -16.26 -3.25
N ALA A 466 -22.83 -17.00 -3.00
CA ALA A 466 -24.19 -16.47 -3.19
C ALA A 466 -24.49 -15.28 -2.28
N GLN A 467 -24.11 -15.37 -0.99
CA GLN A 467 -24.27 -14.24 -0.07
C GLN A 467 -23.46 -13.01 -0.50
N ILE A 468 -22.24 -13.20 -1.03
CA ILE A 468 -21.40 -12.10 -1.55
C ILE A 468 -22.09 -11.42 -2.74
N SER A 469 -22.57 -12.21 -3.71
CA SER A 469 -23.28 -11.71 -4.89
C SER A 469 -24.54 -10.92 -4.55
N ASP A 470 -25.19 -11.27 -3.44
CA ASP A 470 -26.45 -10.67 -2.98
C ASP A 470 -26.26 -9.39 -2.14
N LEU A 471 -25.02 -9.01 -1.80
CA LEU A 471 -24.77 -7.89 -0.89
C LEU A 471 -25.34 -6.56 -1.43
N LEU A 472 -25.32 -6.34 -2.74
CA LEU A 472 -25.69 -5.05 -3.34
C LEU A 472 -26.89 -5.11 -4.30
N THR A 473 -27.58 -6.25 -4.39
CA THR A 473 -28.63 -6.51 -5.37
C THR A 473 -30.03 -6.70 -4.77
N ARG A 474 -30.21 -6.32 -3.49
CA ARG A 474 -31.48 -6.46 -2.76
C ARG A 474 -32.18 -5.15 -2.51
#